data_AF-A0A3T0ZC89-F1
#
_entry.id   AF-A0A3T0ZC89-F1
#
_cell.length_a   1.000
_cell.length_b   1.000
_cell.length_c   1.000
_cell.angle_alpha   90.00
_cell.angle_beta   90.00
_cell.angle_gamma   90.00
#
_symmetry.space_group_name_H-M   'P 1'
#
loop_
_entity.id
_entity.type
_entity.pdbx_description
1 polymer ?
#
loop_
_entity_poly.entity_id
_entity_poly.type
_entity_poly.pdbx_seq_one_letter_code
_entity_poly.pdbx_strand_id
1 'polypeptide(L)' 'MTQSELAKRSGIGVNTLSNLESGKNTSFENIIRVAMILGRTDELESLFKPKLDSLDDLRRYESTLTRKRIRNKSLKND' A
#
# COMPACT_ATOMS: atom_id res chain seq x y z
N MET A 1 -2.20 23.90 -2.14
CA MET A 1 -3.36 22.99 -2.29
C MET A 1 -4.22 23.13 -1.05
N THR A 2 -5.54 23.27 -1.18
CA THR A 2 -6.46 23.37 -0.03
C THR A 2 -6.88 21.98 0.47
N GLN A 3 -7.36 21.87 1.71
CA GLN A 3 -7.88 20.61 2.26
C GLN A 3 -9.03 20.05 1.39
N SER A 4 -9.97 20.90 0.96
CA SER A 4 -11.06 20.50 0.08
C SER A 4 -10.58 19.98 -1.28
N GLU A 5 -9.56 20.60 -1.86
CA GLU A 5 -8.97 20.16 -3.13
C GLU A 5 -8.22 18.83 -2.98
N LEU A 6 -7.44 18.67 -1.90
CA LEU A 6 -6.76 17.42 -1.59
C LEU A 6 -7.75 16.28 -1.35
N ALA A 7 -8.80 16.53 -0.57
CA ALA A 7 -9.86 15.55 -0.30
C ALA A 7 -10.54 15.09 -1.60
N LYS A 8 -10.88 16.03 -2.48
CA LYS A 8 -11.47 15.76 -3.79
C LYS A 8 -10.55 14.92 -4.67
N ARG A 9 -9.26 15.27 -4.75
CA ARG A 9 -8.27 14.49 -5.52
C ARG A 9 -8.06 13.09 -4.94
N SER A 10 -8.09 12.98 -3.62
CA SER A 10 -7.89 11.71 -2.89
C SER A 10 -9.12 10.80 -2.92
N GLY A 11 -10.27 11.32 -3.36
CA GLY A 11 -11.53 10.60 -3.33
C GLY A 11 -12.02 10.32 -1.90
N ILE A 12 -11.68 11.18 -0.94
CA ILE A 12 -12.10 11.06 0.47
C ILE A 12 -12.90 12.30 0.89
N GLY A 13 -13.71 12.17 1.93
CA GLY A 13 -14.46 13.30 2.49
C GLY A 13 -13.54 14.32 3.18
N VAL A 14 -13.88 15.61 3.12
CA VAL A 14 -13.10 16.69 3.77
C VAL A 14 -12.97 16.45 5.28
N ASN A 15 -14.03 15.96 5.93
CA ASN A 15 -14.00 15.61 7.35
C ASN A 15 -13.04 14.43 7.65
N THR A 16 -12.96 13.45 6.74
CA THR A 16 -12.02 12.33 6.84
C THR A 16 -10.57 12.81 6.73
N LEU A 17 -10.30 13.73 5.80
CA LEU A 17 -8.99 14.36 5.68
C LEU A 17 -8.65 15.20 6.92
N SER A 18 -9.62 15.96 7.46
CA SER A 18 -9.43 16.72 8.70
C SER A 18 -9.12 15.81 9.90
N ASN A 19 -9.78 14.67 10.02
CA ASN A 19 -9.48 13.67 11.05
C ASN A 19 -8.07 13.09 10.88
N LEU A 20 -7.67 12.77 9.64
CA LEU A 20 -6.32 12.31 9.32
C LEU A 20 -5.25 13.35 9.73
N GLU A 21 -5.44 14.62 9.34
CA GLU A 21 -4.52 15.71 9.70
C GLU A 21 -4.47 15.97 11.22
N SER A 22 -5.58 15.72 11.92
CA SER A 22 -5.68 15.84 13.39
C SER A 22 -5.14 14.61 14.13
N GLY A 23 -4.60 13.61 13.43
CA GLY A 23 -4.09 12.38 14.03
C GLY A 23 -5.17 11.47 14.64
N LYS A 24 -6.44 11.66 14.26
CA LYS A 24 -7.54 10.78 14.67
C LYS A 24 -7.56 9.50 13.84
N ASN A 25 -8.35 8.53 14.28
CA ASN A 25 -8.53 7.28 13.55
C ASN A 25 -9.02 7.50 12.11
N THR A 26 -8.37 6.80 11.19
CA THR A 26 -8.69 6.77 9.76
C THR A 26 -8.21 5.45 9.18
N SER A 27 -8.74 5.07 8.01
CA SER A 27 -8.28 3.86 7.34
C SER A 27 -6.86 4.04 6.80
N PHE A 28 -6.07 2.97 6.81
CA PHE A 28 -4.74 2.97 6.21
C PHE A 28 -4.80 3.35 4.72
N GLU A 29 -5.83 2.90 4.00
CA GLU A 29 -6.07 3.27 2.61
C GLU A 29 -6.14 4.79 2.40
N ASN A 30 -6.80 5.53 3.29
CA ASN A 30 -6.88 6.99 3.20
C ASN A 30 -5.50 7.64 3.35
N ILE A 31 -4.65 7.09 4.22
CA ILE A 31 -3.26 7.54 4.39
C ILE A 31 -2.50 7.37 3.06
N ILE A 32 -2.60 6.19 2.45
CA ILE A 32 -1.93 5.89 1.18
C ILE A 32 -2.43 6.81 0.05
N ARG A 33 -3.75 7.00 -0.09
CA ARG A 33 -4.35 7.88 -1.11
C ARG A 33 -3.84 9.31 -1.01
N VAL A 34 -3.81 9.86 0.21
CA VAL A 34 -3.32 11.21 0.47
C VAL A 34 -1.81 11.32 0.20
N ALA A 35 -1.03 10.34 0.66
CA ALA A 35 0.42 10.30 0.42
C ALA A 35 0.77 10.22 -1.07
N MET A 36 0.03 9.44 -1.87
CA MET A 36 0.22 9.36 -3.33
C MET A 36 0.03 10.72 -4.01
N ILE A 37 -1.02 11.46 -3.66
CA ILE A 37 -1.29 12.77 -4.27
C ILE A 37 -0.30 13.84 -3.83
N LEU A 38 0.20 13.73 -2.60
CA LEU A 38 1.24 14.61 -2.09
C LEU A 38 2.65 14.24 -2.56
N GLY A 39 2.83 13.12 -3.27
CA GLY A 39 4.15 12.64 -3.69
C GLY A 39 5.02 12.18 -2.52
N ARG A 40 4.41 11.70 -1.41
CA ARG A 40 5.09 11.24 -0.18
C ARG A 40 5.04 9.73 0.00
N THR A 41 4.94 8.97 -1.09
CA THR A 41 4.96 7.50 -1.05
C THR A 41 6.27 6.94 -0.51
N ASP A 42 7.36 7.69 -0.68
CA ASP A 42 8.71 7.26 -0.25
C ASP A 42 8.80 7.12 1.28
N GLU A 43 8.04 7.92 2.03
CA GLU A 43 7.94 7.81 3.49
C GLU A 43 7.29 6.49 3.93
N LEU A 44 6.45 5.92 3.07
CA LEU A 44 5.74 4.67 3.32
C LEU A 44 6.49 3.45 2.80
N GLU A 45 7.52 3.63 1.98
CA GLU A 45 8.28 2.55 1.34
C GLU A 45 8.84 1.56 2.38
N SER A 46 9.30 2.08 3.53
CA SER A 46 9.81 1.28 4.64
C SER A 46 8.79 0.28 5.21
N LEU A 47 7.49 0.57 5.12
CA LEU A 47 6.42 -0.31 5.57
C LEU A 47 6.27 -1.55 4.67
N PHE A 48 6.75 -1.47 3.43
CA PHE A 48 6.63 -2.53 2.43
C PHE A 48 7.95 -3.30 2.22
N LYS A 49 9.04 -2.88 2.87
CA LYS A 49 10.31 -3.61 2.82
C LYS A 49 10.24 -4.87 3.70
N PRO A 50 10.78 -6.01 3.24
CA PRO A 50 10.87 -7.21 4.07
C PRO A 50 11.69 -6.91 5.33
N LYS A 51 11.21 -7.39 6.47
CA LYS A 51 12.01 -7.44 7.70
C LYS A 51 12.82 -8.73 7.66
N LEU A 52 14.11 -8.61 7.37
CA LEU A 52 15.04 -9.73 7.29
C LEU A 52 15.74 -9.86 8.65
N ASP A 53 15.09 -10.55 9.58
CA ASP A 53 15.60 -10.73 10.94
C ASP A 53 16.48 -12.00 11.06
N SER A 54 16.50 -12.86 10.04
CA SER A 54 17.27 -14.10 10.01
C SER A 54 17.78 -14.51 8.62
N LEU A 55 18.77 -15.41 8.60
CA LEU A 55 19.27 -16.07 7.38
C LEU A 55 18.18 -16.85 6.65
N ASP A 56 17.22 -17.42 7.39
CA ASP A 56 16.09 -18.14 6.81
C ASP A 56 15.08 -17.18 6.16
N ASP A 57 14.89 -15.98 6.70
CA ASP A 57 14.04 -14.95 6.09
C ASP A 57 14.64 -14.46 4.78
N LEU A 58 15.97 -14.30 4.71
CA LEU A 58 16.67 -13.95 3.48
C LEU A 58 16.47 -15.02 2.39
N ARG A 59 16.66 -16.29 2.73
CA ARG A 59 16.44 -17.41 1.80
C ARG A 59 14.99 -17.47 1.29
N ARG A 60 14.01 -17.26 2.17
CA ARG A 60 12.59 -17.19 1.80
C ARG A 60 12.33 -16.02 0.85
N TYR A 61 12.84 -14.85 1.19
CA TYR A 61 12.70 -13.66 0.36
C TYR A 61 13.26 -13.89 -1.06
N GLU A 62 14.50 -14.39 -1.17
CA GLU A 62 15.13 -14.74 -2.45
C GLU A 62 14.29 -15.75 -3.26
N SER A 63 13.73 -16.76 -2.59
CA SER A 63 12.88 -17.76 -3.27
C SER A 63 11.59 -17.18 -3.85
N THR A 64 11.09 -16.07 -3.30
CA THR A 64 9.85 -15.40 -3.73
C THR A 64 10.05 -14.33 -4.79
N LEU A 65 11.29 -13.85 -5.00
CA LEU A 65 11.63 -12.89 -6.05
C LEU A 65 11.45 -13.46 -7.47
N THR A 66 11.47 -14.78 -7.62
CA THR A 66 11.23 -15.42 -8.92
C THR A 66 9.73 -15.48 -9.22
N ARG A 67 9.29 -14.69 -10.20
CA ARG A 67 7.89 -14.65 -10.66
C ARG A 67 7.43 -16.05 -11.09
N LYS A 68 6.60 -16.71 -10.28
CA LYS A 68 5.98 -17.99 -10.67
C LYS A 68 4.76 -17.73 -11.53
N ARG A 69 4.84 -18.08 -12.82
CA ARG A 69 3.66 -18.05 -13.70
C ARG A 69 2.71 -19.16 -13.30
N ILE A 70 1.51 -18.81 -12.85
CA ILE A 70 0.42 -19.77 -12.66
C ILE A 70 0.04 -20.30 -14.06
N ARG A 71 0.31 -21.57 -14.32
CA ARG A 71 -0.27 -22.26 -15.48
C ARG A 71 -1.69 -22.63 -15.10
N ASN A 72 -2.68 -22.03 -15.77
CA ASN A 72 -4.05 -22.53 -15.69
C ASN A 72 -4.04 -23.98 -16.19
N LYS A 73 -4.28 -24.93 -15.30
CA LYS A 73 -4.55 -26.31 -15.67
C LYS A 73 -5.89 -26.26 -16.39
N SER A 74 -5.88 -26.48 -17.71
CA SER A 74 -7.10 -26.75 -18.47
C SER A 74 -7.82 -27.87 -17.73
N LEU A 75 -8.99 -27.56 -17.16
CA LEU A 75 -9.93 -28.55 -16.70
C LEU A 75 -10.35 -29.32 -17.95
N LYS A 76 -9.81 -30.52 -18.14
CA LYS A 76 -10.40 -31.49 -19.05
C LYS A 76 -11.72 -31.90 -18.41
N ASN A 77 -12.81 -31.49 -19.04
CA ASN A 77 -14.11 -32.11 -18.80
C ASN A 77 -14.11 -33.40 -19.61
N ASP A 78 -13.83 -34.52 -18.95
CA ASP A 78 -14.15 -35.86 -19.42
C ASP A 78 -15.39 -36.34 -18.64
#